data_AF-A0A9P8N8T1-F1
#
_entry.id   AF-A0A9P8N8T1-F1
#
_cell.length_a   1.000
_cell.length_b   1.000
_cell.length_c   1.000
_cell.angle_alpha   90.00
_cell.angle_beta   90.00
_cell.angle_gamma   90.00
#
_symmetry.space_group_name_H-M   'P 1'
#
loop_
_entity.id
_entity.type
_entity.pdbx_description
1 polymer ?
#
loop_
_entity_poly.entity_id
_entity_poly.type
_entity_poly.pdbx_seq_one_letter_code
_entity_poly.pdbx_strand_id
1 'polypeptide(L)'
;MSSTQFQRILASCEIIWGKGDYDIDVERDDWMTYWAVVKKDLGTSYGPPLTMTGVCGSENHAWSELDRMLRIWAEQIRSGQPMTDDQTLEIFGGPNGQNKPILRQFIAWMNEREMDGTVKQA
;
A
#
# COMPACT_ATOMS: atom_id res chain seq x y z
N MET A 1 24.84 -6.82 2.87
CA MET A 1 23.97 -7.80 2.21
C MET A 1 22.54 -7.34 2.42
N SER A 2 21.75 -7.14 1.36
CA SER A 2 20.33 -6.79 1.53
C SER A 2 19.60 -8.00 2.15
N SER A 3 18.68 -7.76 3.07
CA SER A 3 17.89 -8.84 3.68
C SER A 3 17.00 -9.51 2.62
N THR A 4 16.66 -10.79 2.80
CA THR A 4 15.72 -11.50 1.89
C THR A 4 14.37 -10.78 1.79
N GLN A 5 13.95 -10.11 2.87
CA GLN A 5 12.74 -9.28 2.87
C GLN A 5 12.85 -8.09 1.90
N PHE A 6 13.96 -7.37 1.94
CA PHE A 6 14.16 -6.22 1.05
C PHE A 6 14.14 -6.63 -0.43
N GLN A 7 14.72 -7.79 -0.77
CA GLN A 7 14.66 -8.31 -2.15
C GLN A 7 13.24 -8.66 -2.58
N ARG A 8 12.42 -9.23 -1.69
CA ARG A 8 11.00 -9.53 -1.99
C ARG A 8 10.18 -8.26 -2.19
N ILE A 9 10.44 -7.24 -1.39
CA ILE A 9 9.80 -5.92 -1.52
C ILE A 9 10.13 -5.33 -2.89
N LEU A 10 11.41 -5.23 -3.25
CA LEU A 10 11.83 -4.70 -4.56
C LEU A 10 11.24 -5.49 -5.73
N ALA A 11 11.26 -6.82 -5.66
CA ALA A 11 10.64 -7.67 -6.69
C ALA A 11 9.13 -7.40 -6.82
N SER A 12 8.45 -7.12 -5.71
CA SER A 12 7.03 -6.77 -5.71
C SER A 12 6.79 -5.38 -6.31
N CYS A 13 7.64 -4.40 -6.00
CA CYS A 13 7.60 -3.07 -6.63
C CYS A 13 7.72 -3.17 -8.16
N GLU A 14 8.64 -3.99 -8.66
CA GLU A 14 8.80 -4.18 -10.10
C GLU A 14 7.57 -4.81 -10.78
N ILE A 15 6.83 -5.66 -10.07
CA ILE A 15 5.59 -6.26 -10.59
C ILE A 15 4.47 -5.22 -10.67
N ILE A 16 4.36 -4.37 -9.64
CA ILE A 16 3.26 -3.40 -9.51
C ILE A 16 3.47 -2.19 -10.42
N TRP A 17 4.69 -1.64 -10.44
CA TRP A 17 4.99 -0.38 -11.11
C TRP A 17 5.98 -0.51 -12.28
N GLY A 18 6.43 -1.73 -12.58
CA GLY A 18 7.34 -2.02 -13.68
C GLY A 18 8.82 -1.96 -13.29
N LYS A 19 9.70 -2.31 -14.23
CA LYS A 19 11.15 -2.28 -14.03
C LYS A 19 11.64 -0.88 -13.65
N GLY A 20 12.50 -0.82 -12.65
CA GLY A 20 13.14 0.42 -12.19
C GLY A 20 13.71 0.29 -10.78
N ASP A 21 14.38 1.35 -10.35
CA ASP A 21 14.91 1.48 -9.01
C ASP A 21 13.86 2.10 -8.08
N TYR A 22 13.78 1.54 -6.87
CA TYR A 22 12.82 1.94 -5.86
C TYR A 22 13.56 2.23 -4.57
N ASP A 23 13.27 3.40 -4.02
CA ASP A 23 13.72 3.83 -2.71
C ASP A 23 12.66 3.47 -1.67
N ILE A 24 13.08 2.88 -0.56
CA ILE A 24 12.19 2.39 0.49
C ILE A 24 12.77 2.79 1.82
N ASP A 25 12.06 3.66 2.51
CA ASP A 25 12.46 4.20 3.81
C ASP A 25 11.43 3.84 4.87
N VAL A 26 11.89 3.75 6.13
CA VAL A 26 11.02 3.78 7.29
C VAL A 26 11.16 5.14 7.96
N GLU A 27 10.05 5.89 7.98
CA GLU A 27 9.94 7.19 8.62
C GLU A 27 9.33 7.04 10.03
N ARG A 28 9.50 8.08 10.85
CA ARG A 28 9.15 8.12 12.28
C ARG A 28 8.85 9.57 12.69
N ASP A 29 7.73 9.80 13.37
CA ASP A 29 7.32 11.15 13.82
C ASP A 29 7.62 11.43 15.30
N ASP A 30 7.38 10.46 16.19
CA ASP A 30 7.21 10.71 17.64
C ASP A 30 7.95 9.72 18.54
N TRP A 31 8.92 9.00 17.99
CA TRP A 31 9.64 7.91 18.64
C TRP A 31 8.87 6.64 18.95
N MET A 32 7.56 6.60 18.71
CA MET A 32 6.68 5.47 18.99
C MET A 32 6.01 4.90 17.73
N THR A 33 5.92 5.71 16.68
CA THR A 33 5.25 5.39 15.42
C THR A 33 6.25 5.30 14.27
N TYR A 34 6.03 4.29 13.43
CA TYR A 34 6.85 3.99 12.26
C TYR A 34 5.94 3.73 11.08
N TRP A 35 6.30 4.19 9.89
CA TRP A 35 5.65 3.78 8.64
C TRP A 35 6.71 3.60 7.56
N ALA A 36 6.50 2.63 6.69
CA ALA A 36 7.36 2.45 5.53
C ALA A 36 6.75 3.16 4.32
N VAL A 37 7.59 3.81 3.51
CA VAL A 37 7.19 4.52 2.29
C VAL A 37 8.00 4.01 1.11
N VAL A 38 7.34 3.84 -0.03
CA VAL A 38 8.01 3.47 -1.29
C VAL A 38 7.95 4.65 -2.25
N LYS A 39 9.10 5.02 -2.79
CA LYS A 39 9.25 6.08 -3.80
C LYS A 39 10.01 5.49 -5.00
N LYS A 40 9.77 6.03 -6.19
CA LYS A 40 10.63 5.71 -7.33
C LYS A 40 11.95 6.45 -7.21
N ASP A 41 13.06 5.75 -7.34
CA ASP A 41 14.38 6.39 -7.38
C ASP A 41 14.65 6.89 -8.81
N LEU A 42 14.93 8.18 -8.95
CA LEU A 42 15.26 8.83 -10.22
C LEU A 42 16.76 9.17 -10.32
N GLY A 43 17.59 8.64 -9.41
CA GLY A 43 19.04 8.76 -9.38
C GLY A 43 19.53 9.99 -8.61
N THR A 44 19.03 11.20 -8.95
CA THR A 44 19.40 12.45 -8.24
C THR A 44 18.30 12.99 -7.34
N SER A 45 17.12 12.37 -7.37
CA SER A 45 15.94 12.77 -6.62
C SER A 45 14.96 11.61 -6.53
N TYR A 46 14.05 11.68 -5.57
CA TYR A 46 12.96 10.71 -5.44
C TYR A 46 11.66 11.24 -6.06
N GLY A 47 10.90 10.34 -6.66
CA GLY A 47 9.53 10.62 -7.09
C GLY A 47 8.56 10.80 -5.92
N PRO A 48 7.28 11.12 -6.21
CA PRO A 48 6.25 11.12 -5.18
C PRO A 48 6.10 9.72 -4.55
N PRO A 49 5.60 9.63 -3.29
CA PRO A 49 5.26 8.35 -2.69
C PRO A 49 4.30 7.54 -3.57
N LEU A 50 4.66 6.30 -3.86
CA LEU A 50 3.83 5.35 -4.59
C LEU A 50 2.86 4.63 -3.65
N THR A 51 3.34 4.29 -2.45
CA THR A 51 2.52 3.76 -1.36
C THR A 51 3.22 3.96 -0.03
N MET A 52 2.47 3.78 1.05
CA MET A 52 2.98 3.75 2.42
C MET A 52 2.17 2.79 3.27
N THR A 53 2.77 2.23 4.32
CA THR A 53 2.03 1.47 5.32
C THR A 53 1.20 2.42 6.20
N GLY A 54 0.22 1.87 6.91
CA GLY A 54 -0.30 2.55 8.10
C GLY A 54 0.76 2.64 9.21
N VAL A 55 0.39 3.30 10.31
CA VAL A 55 1.25 3.45 11.49
C VAL A 55 1.48 2.11 12.20
N CYS A 56 2.75 1.76 12.36
CA CYS A 56 3.25 0.59 13.07
C CYS A 56 3.97 0.99 14.37
N GLY A 57 3.96 0.10 15.36
CA GLY A 57 4.65 0.32 16.65
C GLY A 57 6.17 0.06 16.65
N SER A 58 6.74 -0.37 15.53
CA SER A 58 8.19 -0.57 15.38
C SER A 58 8.60 -0.58 13.91
N GLU A 59 9.89 -0.35 13.66
CA GLU A 59 10.50 -0.44 12.33
C GLU A 59 10.31 -1.83 11.70
N ASN A 60 10.58 -2.90 12.45
CA ASN A 60 10.38 -4.28 11.97
C ASN A 60 8.92 -4.56 11.59
N HIS A 61 7.98 -3.98 12.33
CA HIS A 61 6.56 -4.09 12.02
C HIS A 61 6.22 -3.34 10.72
N ALA A 62 6.76 -2.12 10.51
CA ALA A 62 6.60 -1.37 9.27
C ALA A 62 7.14 -2.13 8.04
N TRP A 63 8.35 -2.71 8.14
CA TRP A 63 8.91 -3.55 7.08
C TRP A 63 8.08 -4.79 6.77
N SER A 64 7.59 -5.47 7.82
CA SER A 64 6.78 -6.68 7.68
C SER A 64 5.42 -6.38 7.07
N GLU A 65 4.80 -5.26 7.47
CA GLU A 65 3.55 -4.80 6.89
C GLU A 65 3.73 -4.42 5.42
N LEU A 66 4.81 -3.71 5.09
CA LEU A 66 5.10 -3.37 3.69
C LEU A 66 5.30 -4.60 2.80
N ASP A 67 6.09 -5.59 3.25
CA ASP A 67 6.28 -6.87 2.54
C ASP A 67 4.94 -7.60 2.34
N ARG A 68 4.09 -7.63 3.37
CA ARG A 68 2.74 -8.22 3.28
C ARG A 68 1.88 -7.51 2.24
N MET A 69 1.76 -6.18 2.34
CA MET A 69 0.94 -5.36 1.44
C MET A 69 1.35 -5.53 -0.01
N LEU A 70 2.64 -5.38 -0.30
CA LEU A 70 3.17 -5.43 -1.66
C LEU A 70 3.09 -6.83 -2.25
N ARG A 71 3.26 -7.90 -1.45
CA ARG A 71 3.12 -9.26 -1.95
C ARG A 71 1.69 -9.54 -2.40
N ILE A 72 0.70 -9.18 -1.58
CA ILE A 72 -0.72 -9.38 -1.90
C ILE A 72 -1.10 -8.53 -3.13
N TRP A 73 -0.61 -7.29 -3.19
CA TRP A 73 -0.84 -6.44 -4.35
C TRP A 73 -0.17 -6.99 -5.63
N ALA A 74 1.07 -7.46 -5.56
CA ALA A 74 1.76 -8.07 -6.69
C ALA A 74 1.04 -9.34 -7.19
N GLU A 75 0.50 -10.16 -6.29
CA GLU A 75 -0.35 -11.31 -6.64
C GLU A 75 -1.63 -10.85 -7.35
N GLN A 76 -2.26 -9.78 -6.88
CA GLN A 76 -3.44 -9.21 -7.54
C GLN A 76 -3.11 -8.71 -8.95
N ILE A 77 -2.02 -7.97 -9.13
CA ILE A 77 -1.57 -7.50 -10.46
C ILE A 77 -1.33 -8.69 -11.40
N ARG A 78 -0.67 -9.75 -10.91
CA ARG A 78 -0.43 -10.98 -11.69
C ARG A 78 -1.71 -11.71 -12.09
N SER A 79 -2.76 -11.62 -11.27
CA SER A 79 -4.05 -12.24 -11.59
C SER A 79 -4.74 -11.60 -12.81
N GLY A 80 -4.39 -10.34 -13.12
CA GLY A 80 -5.02 -9.55 -14.18
C GLY A 80 -6.48 -9.17 -13.91
N GLN A 81 -7.04 -9.56 -12.76
CA GLN A 81 -8.41 -9.22 -12.39
C GLN A 81 -8.47 -7.81 -11.75
N PRO A 82 -9.59 -7.10 -11.93
CA PRO A 82 -9.86 -5.91 -11.13
C PRO A 82 -9.81 -6.25 -9.63
N MET A 83 -9.25 -5.33 -8.84
CA MET A 83 -9.19 -5.49 -7.39
C MET A 83 -10.58 -5.26 -6.78
N THR A 84 -11.02 -6.17 -5.92
CA THR A 84 -12.28 -6.01 -5.18
C THR A 84 -12.10 -5.12 -3.94
N ASP A 85 -13.20 -4.65 -3.35
CA ASP A 85 -13.16 -3.89 -2.09
C ASP A 85 -12.51 -4.69 -0.95
N ASP A 86 -12.80 -5.99 -0.86
CA ASP A 86 -12.19 -6.84 0.17
C ASP A 86 -10.68 -7.01 -0.04
N GLN A 87 -10.22 -7.09 -1.30
CA GLN A 87 -8.78 -7.14 -1.62
C GLN A 87 -8.11 -5.78 -1.36
N THR A 88 -8.79 -4.68 -1.69
CA THR A 88 -8.36 -3.32 -1.35
C THR A 88 -8.18 -3.18 0.16
N LEU A 89 -9.14 -3.67 0.94
CA LEU A 89 -9.08 -3.66 2.41
C LEU A 89 -8.02 -4.63 2.96
N GLU A 90 -7.72 -5.72 2.26
CA GLU A 90 -6.60 -6.58 2.65
C GLU A 90 -5.26 -5.88 2.46
N ILE A 91 -5.09 -5.13 1.37
CA ILE A 91 -3.85 -4.41 1.09
C ILE A 91 -3.75 -3.14 1.95
N PHE A 92 -4.76 -2.29 1.94
CA PHE A 92 -4.73 -0.94 2.54
C PHE A 92 -5.49 -0.83 3.86
N GLY A 93 -5.96 -1.95 4.42
CA GLY A 93 -6.67 -2.01 5.71
C GLY A 93 -5.82 -1.70 6.94
N GLY A 94 -4.58 -1.25 6.74
CA GLY A 94 -3.61 -0.98 7.78
C GLY A 94 -3.04 -2.25 8.44
N PRO A 95 -2.05 -2.06 9.32
CA PRO A 95 -1.40 -3.16 10.03
C PRO A 95 -2.40 -4.09 10.72
N ASN A 96 -2.30 -5.39 10.44
CA ASN A 96 -3.22 -6.43 10.94
C ASN A 96 -4.71 -6.17 10.64
N GLY A 97 -5.02 -5.33 9.63
CA GLY A 97 -6.39 -5.02 9.24
C GLY A 97 -7.14 -4.10 10.21
N GLN A 98 -6.44 -3.41 11.12
CA GLN A 98 -7.05 -2.56 12.15
C GLN A 98 -7.92 -1.42 11.58
N ASN A 99 -7.66 -0.97 10.36
CA ASN A 99 -8.43 0.08 9.69
C ASN A 99 -9.57 -0.47 8.82
N LYS A 100 -9.69 -1.79 8.64
CA LYS A 100 -10.74 -2.38 7.78
C LYS A 100 -12.16 -1.94 8.14
N PRO A 101 -12.57 -1.85 9.42
CA PRO A 101 -13.95 -1.46 9.77
C PRO A 101 -14.30 -0.05 9.29
N ILE A 102 -13.42 0.92 9.53
CA ILE A 102 -13.67 2.32 9.15
C ILE A 102 -13.57 2.52 7.64
N LEU A 103 -12.63 1.85 6.99
CA LEU A 103 -12.48 1.93 5.53
C LEU A 103 -13.65 1.25 4.80
N ARG A 104 -14.20 0.16 5.33
CA ARG A 104 -15.41 -0.47 4.77
C ARG A 104 -16.61 0.47 4.81
N GLN A 105 -16.80 1.19 5.92
CA GLN A 105 -17.86 2.21 6.02
C GLN A 105 -17.63 3.35 5.03
N PHE A 106 -16.39 3.80 4.89
CA PHE A 106 -16.03 4.85 3.93
C PHE A 106 -16.29 4.45 2.47
N ILE A 107 -15.90 3.23 2.07
CA ILE A 107 -16.15 2.70 0.73
C ILE A 107 -17.65 2.63 0.44
N ALA A 108 -18.45 2.08 1.37
CA ALA A 108 -19.90 2.02 1.24
C ALA A 108 -20.52 3.40 1.01
N TRP A 109 -20.11 4.39 1.81
CA TRP A 109 -20.56 5.77 1.67
C TRP A 109 -20.18 6.42 0.33
N MET A 110 -18.98 6.15 -0.20
CA MET A 110 -18.59 6.65 -1.52
C MET A 110 -19.42 6.04 -2.65
N ASN A 111 -19.64 4.72 -2.60
CA ASN A 111 -20.42 4.01 -3.60
C ASN A 111 -21.87 4.51 -3.64
N GLU A 112 -22.49 4.78 -2.49
CA GLU A 112 -23.82 5.40 -2.41
C GLU A 112 -23.88 6.77 -3.10
N ARG A 113 -22.84 7.60 -2.91
CA ARG A 113 -22.78 8.95 -3.50
C ARG A 113 -22.54 8.94 -5.01
N GLU A 114 -21.73 8.02 -5.53
CA GLU A 114 -21.53 7.86 -6.97
C GLU A 114 -22.83 7.44 -7.67
N MET A 115 -23.59 6.53 -7.07
CA MET A 115 -24.91 6.13 -7.58
C MET A 115 -25.89 7.31 -7.59
N ASP A 116 -25.95 8.10 -6.51
CA ASP A 116 -26.81 9.28 -6.41
C ASP A 116 -26.45 10.38 -7.43
N GLY A 117 -25.16 10.54 -7.77
CA GLY A 117 -24.70 11.47 -8.78
C GLY A 117 -25.06 11.04 -10.21
N THR A 118 -25.01 9.73 -10.47
CA THR A 118 -25.34 9.14 -11.78
C THR A 118 -26.84 9.20 -12.07
N VAL A 119 -27.69 8.98 -11.05
CA VAL A 119 -29.16 9.06 -11.16
C VAL A 119 -29.64 10.50 -11.43
N LYS A 120 -28.90 11.52 -10.98
CA LYS A 120 -29.26 12.93 -11.21
C LYS A 120 -28.88 13.47 -12.61
N GLN A 121 -28.13 12.70 -13.40
CA GLN A 121 -27.70 13.08 -14.75
C GLN A 121 -28.44 12.33 -15.87
N ALA A 122 -29.36 11.42 -15.52
CA ALA A 122 -30.24 10.70 -16.45
C ALA A 122 -31.64 11.32 -16.49
#